data_AF-A0A1M6IHF2-F1
#
_entry.id   AF-A0A1M6IHF2-F1
#
_cell.length_a   1.000
_cell.length_b   1.000
_cell.length_c   1.000
_cell.angle_alpha   90.00
_cell.angle_beta   90.00
_cell.angle_gamma   90.00
#
_symmetry.space_group_name_H-M   'P 1'
#
loop_
_entity.id
_entity.type
_entity.pdbx_description
1 polymer ?
#
loop_
_entity_poly.entity_id
_entity_poly.type
_entity_poly.pdbx_seq_one_letter_code
_entity_poly.pdbx_strand_id
1 'polypeptide(L)'
;MFTDVEIKLKKGNKILFSRDSECLQELIKLIQLQKHRTLVMWALDCAKVPLKQFEAKYPDERRPRICLELCEAWARGKIKMPIAKQAILDSHAVAKEINDSEYAALCHAIGHAGATVHVETHALGLPFYELTAIVLKYGKDNFPKPVSEKINYYHNRLLYWQENTDKLGLDWADFLLDDTRPNKERLLSDKRKLKQQEL
;
A
#
# COMPACT_ATOMS: atom_id res chain seq x y z
N MET A 1 -11.35 5.01 -17.47
CA MET A 1 -10.19 4.89 -16.56
C MET A 1 -10.45 5.44 -15.15
N PHE A 2 -10.89 6.69 -14.95
CA PHE A 2 -11.05 7.28 -13.60
C PHE A 2 -12.50 7.61 -13.19
N THR A 3 -13.50 7.12 -13.91
CA THR A 3 -14.91 7.43 -13.66
C THR A 3 -15.35 7.10 -12.23
N ASP A 4 -14.87 5.99 -11.65
CA ASP A 4 -15.20 5.61 -10.27
C ASP A 4 -14.61 6.58 -9.24
N VAL A 5 -13.39 7.07 -9.49
CA VAL A 5 -12.68 8.06 -8.65
C VAL A 5 -13.46 9.38 -8.66
N GLU A 6 -13.88 9.86 -9.83
CA GLU A 6 -14.66 11.10 -9.97
C GLU A 6 -16.01 11.01 -9.23
N ILE A 7 -16.70 9.87 -9.34
CA ILE A 7 -17.96 9.62 -8.62
C ILE A 7 -17.74 9.65 -7.11
N LYS A 8 -16.71 8.96 -6.61
CA LYS A 8 -16.37 8.92 -5.18
C LYS A 8 -15.98 10.31 -4.66
N LEU A 9 -15.23 11.08 -5.45
CA LEU A 9 -14.84 12.44 -5.12
C LEU A 9 -16.08 13.35 -5.01
N LYS A 10 -17.00 13.29 -5.98
CA LYS A 10 -18.27 14.04 -5.94
C LYS A 10 -19.14 13.68 -4.73
N LYS A 11 -19.06 12.43 -4.26
CA LYS A 11 -19.78 11.94 -3.06
C LYS A 11 -19.07 12.27 -1.74
N GLY A 12 -17.90 12.89 -1.77
CA GLY A 12 -17.14 13.24 -0.56
C GLY A 12 -16.53 12.02 0.15
N ASN A 13 -16.26 10.94 -0.57
CA ASN A 13 -15.63 9.76 0.02
C ASN A 13 -14.19 10.07 0.46
N LYS A 14 -13.79 9.56 1.63
CA LYS A 14 -12.42 9.70 2.15
C LYS A 14 -11.38 8.86 1.39
N ILE A 15 -11.82 7.79 0.71
CA ILE A 15 -10.97 6.90 -0.07
C ILE A 15 -11.56 6.83 -1.47
N LEU A 16 -10.73 7.10 -2.47
CA LEU A 16 -11.19 7.25 -3.85
C LEU A 16 -10.88 6.03 -4.73
N PHE A 17 -9.99 5.16 -4.29
CA PHE A 17 -9.59 3.96 -5.03
C PHE A 17 -10.04 2.71 -4.28
N SER A 18 -10.37 1.66 -5.02
CA SER A 18 -10.76 0.37 -4.47
C SER A 18 -10.29 -0.76 -5.36
N ARG A 19 -10.55 -2.00 -4.93
CA ARG A 19 -10.28 -3.21 -5.72
C ARG A 19 -11.05 -3.26 -7.04
N ASP A 20 -12.05 -2.41 -7.20
CA ASP A 20 -12.91 -2.33 -8.39
C ASP A 20 -12.55 -1.12 -9.27
N SER A 21 -11.56 -0.32 -8.87
CA SER A 21 -11.06 0.78 -9.70
C SER A 21 -10.44 0.22 -10.97
N GLU A 22 -10.99 0.61 -12.12
CA GLU A 22 -10.58 0.13 -13.44
C GLU A 22 -9.08 0.38 -13.68
N CYS A 23 -8.60 1.57 -13.32
CA CYS A 23 -7.19 1.96 -13.45
C CYS A 23 -6.20 1.09 -12.66
N LEU A 24 -6.66 0.30 -11.68
CA LEU A 24 -5.80 -0.53 -10.83
C LEU A 24 -5.83 -2.01 -11.20
N GLN A 25 -6.66 -2.45 -12.15
CA GLN A 25 -6.87 -3.88 -12.39
C GLN A 25 -5.59 -4.61 -12.81
N GLU A 26 -4.75 -4.01 -13.65
CA GLU A 26 -3.48 -4.63 -14.06
C GLU A 26 -2.48 -4.73 -12.90
N LEU A 27 -2.36 -3.68 -12.07
CA LEU A 27 -1.53 -3.72 -10.87
C LEU A 27 -2.04 -4.79 -9.87
N ILE A 28 -3.36 -4.87 -9.67
CA ILE A 28 -3.98 -5.86 -8.78
C ILE A 28 -3.68 -7.29 -9.28
N LYS A 29 -3.84 -7.56 -10.57
CA LYS A 29 -3.47 -8.87 -11.15
C LYS A 29 -2.00 -9.19 -10.91
N LEU A 30 -1.10 -8.22 -11.13
CA LEU A 30 0.33 -8.43 -10.89
C LEU A 30 0.60 -8.74 -9.42
N ILE A 31 -0.02 -8.02 -8.48
CA ILE A 31 0.09 -8.25 -7.02
C ILE A 31 -0.35 -9.67 -6.63
N GLN A 32 -1.43 -10.19 -7.22
CA GLN A 32 -1.97 -11.53 -6.93
C GLN A 32 -1.04 -12.68 -7.34
N LEU A 33 -0.09 -12.41 -8.24
CA LEU A 33 0.89 -13.39 -8.72
C LEU A 33 2.16 -13.42 -7.85
N GLN A 34 2.35 -12.44 -6.97
CA GLN A 34 3.59 -12.31 -6.23
C GLN A 34 3.64 -13.17 -4.98
N LYS A 35 4.86 -13.58 -4.65
CA LYS A 35 5.22 -14.10 -3.33
C LYS A 35 5.06 -13.01 -2.27
N HIS A 36 4.79 -13.41 -1.03
CA HIS A 36 4.57 -12.47 0.08
C HIS A 36 5.77 -11.53 0.28
N ARG A 37 6.99 -12.06 0.35
CA ARG A 37 8.20 -11.24 0.52
C ARG A 37 8.46 -10.25 -0.62
N THR A 38 8.08 -10.57 -1.84
CA THR A 38 8.16 -9.65 -2.99
C THR A 38 7.25 -8.44 -2.76
N LEU A 39 6.03 -8.66 -2.28
CA LEU A 39 5.10 -7.58 -1.95
C LEU A 39 5.60 -6.74 -0.78
N VAL A 40 6.24 -7.36 0.21
CA VAL A 40 6.88 -6.63 1.32
C VAL A 40 7.97 -5.69 0.82
N MET A 41 8.91 -6.18 -0.02
CA MET A 41 9.95 -5.32 -0.60
C MET A 41 9.36 -4.18 -1.41
N TRP A 42 8.39 -4.49 -2.27
CA TRP A 42 7.72 -3.51 -3.10
C TRP A 42 7.01 -2.43 -2.27
N ALA A 43 6.25 -2.82 -1.26
CA ALA A 43 5.47 -1.90 -0.45
C ALA A 43 6.38 -0.98 0.38
N LEU A 44 7.37 -1.55 1.09
CA LEU A 44 8.31 -0.77 1.92
C LEU A 44 9.18 0.17 1.09
N ASP A 45 9.60 -0.26 -0.11
CA ASP A 45 10.36 0.58 -1.02
C ASP A 45 9.51 1.73 -1.60
N CYS A 46 8.32 1.41 -2.11
CA CYS A 46 7.43 2.43 -2.68
C CYS A 46 6.96 3.44 -1.64
N ALA A 47 6.79 3.03 -0.37
CA ALA A 47 6.39 3.89 0.73
C ALA A 47 7.43 4.96 1.14
N LYS A 48 8.68 4.85 0.67
CA LYS A 48 9.70 5.89 0.89
C LYS A 48 9.30 7.23 0.24
N VAL A 49 8.59 7.20 -0.89
CA VAL A 49 8.12 8.40 -1.59
C VAL A 49 7.06 9.16 -0.77
N PRO A 50 5.93 8.54 -0.36
CA PRO A 50 4.96 9.22 0.48
C PRO A 50 5.52 9.56 1.86
N LEU A 51 6.44 8.77 2.43
CA LEU A 51 7.13 9.13 3.67
C LEU A 51 7.92 10.43 3.51
N LYS A 52 8.76 10.54 2.47
CA LYS A 52 9.54 11.76 2.20
C LYS A 52 8.63 12.98 2.02
N GLN A 53 7.50 12.83 1.32
CA GLN A 53 6.52 13.90 1.17
C GLN A 53 5.90 14.29 2.52
N PHE A 54 5.52 13.31 3.33
CA PHE A 54 4.94 13.54 4.65
C PHE A 54 5.90 14.31 5.57
N GLU A 55 7.15 13.87 5.64
CA GLU A 55 8.18 14.46 6.50
C GLU A 55 8.60 15.86 6.07
N ALA A 56 8.48 16.19 4.79
CA ALA A 56 8.74 17.55 4.32
C ALA A 56 7.76 18.57 4.92
N LYS A 57 6.54 18.15 5.29
CA LYS A 57 5.54 19.01 5.94
C LYS A 57 5.48 18.83 7.46
N TYR A 58 5.64 17.60 7.94
CA TYR A 58 5.58 17.25 9.37
C TYR A 58 6.90 16.58 9.82
N PRO A 59 8.01 17.33 9.89
CA PRO A 59 9.33 16.76 10.18
C PRO A 59 9.46 16.14 11.58
N ASP A 60 8.68 16.66 12.54
CA ASP A 60 8.68 16.20 13.94
C ASP A 60 7.73 15.02 14.18
N GLU A 61 6.84 14.70 13.24
CA GLU A 61 5.93 13.57 13.35
C GLU A 61 6.60 12.28 12.87
N ARG A 62 7.25 11.60 13.81
CA ARG A 62 8.11 10.44 13.52
C ARG A 62 7.36 9.11 13.37
N ARG A 63 6.08 9.02 13.77
CA ARG A 63 5.34 7.75 13.78
C ARG A 63 5.31 7.03 12.41
N PRO A 64 5.09 7.71 11.26
CA PRO A 64 5.11 7.03 9.97
C PRO A 64 6.48 6.46 9.58
N ARG A 65 7.59 7.14 9.92
CA ARG A 65 8.95 6.60 9.73
C ARG A 65 9.19 5.37 10.59
N ILE A 66 8.88 5.50 11.89
CA ILE A 66 9.04 4.41 12.87
C ILE A 66 8.24 3.18 12.44
N CYS A 67 7.03 3.37 11.88
CA CYS A 67 6.24 2.30 11.29
C CYS A 67 7.01 1.54 10.21
N LEU A 68 7.61 2.20 9.22
CA LEU A 68 8.35 1.51 8.16
C LEU A 68 9.61 0.82 8.69
N GLU A 69 10.35 1.47 9.59
CA GLU A 69 11.59 0.91 10.17
C GLU A 69 11.30 -0.36 10.99
N LEU A 70 10.24 -0.35 11.81
CA LEU A 70 9.85 -1.53 12.58
C LEU A 70 9.21 -2.62 11.70
N CYS A 71 8.47 -2.26 10.66
CA CYS A 71 7.96 -3.25 9.71
C CYS A 71 9.09 -3.93 8.92
N GLU A 72 10.11 -3.19 8.50
CA GLU A 72 11.32 -3.78 7.91
C GLU A 72 12.02 -4.70 8.93
N ALA A 73 12.24 -4.24 10.16
CA ALA A 73 12.85 -5.08 11.20
C ALA A 73 12.06 -6.37 11.47
N TRP A 74 10.73 -6.29 11.48
CA TRP A 74 9.86 -7.46 11.61
C TRP A 74 9.95 -8.38 10.39
N ALA A 75 9.95 -7.85 9.17
CA ALA A 75 10.13 -8.63 7.95
C ALA A 75 11.47 -9.39 7.93
N ARG A 76 12.51 -8.83 8.57
CA ARG A 76 13.81 -9.47 8.77
C ARG A 76 13.89 -10.41 9.98
N GLY A 77 12.79 -10.65 10.68
CA GLY A 77 12.78 -11.52 11.87
C GLY A 77 13.48 -10.93 13.11
N LYS A 78 13.86 -9.64 13.10
CA LYS A 78 14.61 -9.00 14.20
C LYS A 78 13.73 -8.64 15.39
N ILE A 79 12.43 -8.46 15.17
CA ILE A 79 11.44 -8.15 16.21
C ILE A 79 10.16 -8.96 15.99
N LYS A 80 9.33 -9.03 17.04
CA LYS A 80 8.04 -9.74 16.99
C LYS A 80 6.93 -8.83 16.44
N MET A 81 5.93 -9.46 15.81
CA MET A 81 4.75 -8.80 15.23
C MET A 81 4.11 -7.72 16.13
N PRO A 82 3.89 -7.91 17.44
CA PRO A 82 3.18 -6.91 18.25
C PRO A 82 3.84 -5.53 18.25
N ILE A 83 5.18 -5.48 18.17
CA ILE A 83 5.94 -4.22 18.14
C ILE A 83 5.66 -3.48 16.82
N ALA A 84 5.79 -4.16 15.69
CA ALA A 84 5.49 -3.56 14.38
C ALA A 84 4.00 -3.22 14.24
N LYS A 85 3.10 -4.06 14.76
CA LYS A 85 1.66 -3.80 14.77
C LYS A 85 1.32 -2.51 15.52
N GLN A 86 1.91 -2.27 16.68
CA GLN A 86 1.70 -1.03 17.42
C GLN A 86 2.14 0.18 16.58
N ALA A 87 3.31 0.11 15.95
CA ALA A 87 3.82 1.19 15.10
C ALA A 87 2.93 1.47 13.87
N ILE A 88 2.34 0.42 13.27
CA ILE A 88 1.34 0.56 12.19
C ILE A 88 0.11 1.32 12.71
N LEU A 89 -0.40 0.93 13.87
CA LEU A 89 -1.56 1.60 14.49
C LEU A 89 -1.26 3.05 14.83
N ASP A 90 -0.06 3.34 15.35
CA ASP A 90 0.39 4.69 15.67
C ASP A 90 0.48 5.55 14.40
N SER A 91 0.99 5.01 13.29
CA SER A 91 0.97 5.69 11.99
C SER A 91 -0.45 5.97 11.49
N HIS A 92 -1.41 5.08 11.74
CA HIS A 92 -2.81 5.33 11.40
C HIS A 92 -3.48 6.34 12.34
N ALA A 93 -3.04 6.43 13.60
CA ALA A 93 -3.55 7.41 14.55
C ALA A 93 -3.24 8.85 14.11
N VAL A 94 -2.03 9.09 13.57
CA VAL A 94 -1.64 10.39 12.98
C VAL A 94 -2.69 10.90 12.00
N ALA A 95 -3.21 10.03 11.13
CA ALA A 95 -4.18 10.40 10.10
C ALA A 95 -5.52 10.94 10.67
N LYS A 96 -5.81 10.67 11.95
CA LYS A 96 -7.00 11.19 12.65
C LYS A 96 -6.69 12.46 13.45
N GLU A 97 -5.43 12.68 13.79
CA GLU A 97 -4.98 13.79 14.63
C GLU A 97 -4.63 15.03 13.80
N ILE A 98 -4.17 14.85 12.56
CA ILE A 98 -3.85 15.97 11.67
C ILE A 98 -5.10 16.43 10.91
N ASN A 99 -5.32 17.75 10.86
CA ASN A 99 -6.41 18.36 10.09
C ASN A 99 -5.99 18.61 8.64
N ASP A 100 -5.58 17.54 7.95
CA ASP A 100 -5.06 17.60 6.59
C ASP A 100 -5.34 16.29 5.85
N SER A 101 -6.36 16.30 4.99
CA SER A 101 -6.83 15.10 4.29
C SER A 101 -5.78 14.49 3.36
N GLU A 102 -4.93 15.29 2.71
CA GLU A 102 -3.87 14.78 1.84
C GLU A 102 -2.87 13.98 2.67
N TYR A 103 -2.37 14.56 3.75
CA TYR A 103 -1.32 13.97 4.57
C TYR A 103 -1.85 12.85 5.47
N ALA A 104 -3.13 12.90 5.84
CA ALA A 104 -3.82 11.78 6.49
C ALA A 104 -3.90 10.56 5.56
N ALA A 105 -4.17 10.78 4.28
CA ALA A 105 -4.12 9.70 3.29
C ALA A 105 -2.68 9.16 3.12
N LEU A 106 -1.65 10.01 3.09
CA LEU A 106 -0.25 9.53 3.08
C LEU A 106 0.08 8.65 4.30
N CYS A 107 -0.36 9.03 5.51
CA CYS A 107 -0.17 8.23 6.72
C CYS A 107 -0.83 6.85 6.62
N HIS A 108 -2.06 6.78 6.10
CA HIS A 108 -2.71 5.49 5.86
C HIS A 108 -1.96 4.65 4.81
N ALA A 109 -1.46 5.27 3.75
CA ALA A 109 -0.67 4.61 2.72
C ALA A 109 0.59 3.96 3.30
N ILE A 110 1.34 4.71 4.12
CA ILE A 110 2.55 4.26 4.81
C ILE A 110 2.25 3.11 5.78
N GLY A 111 1.21 3.25 6.61
CA GLY A 111 0.80 2.18 7.52
C GLY A 111 0.37 0.90 6.81
N HIS A 112 -0.35 1.01 5.69
CA HIS A 112 -0.71 -0.14 4.85
C HIS A 112 0.50 -0.80 4.17
N ALA A 113 1.49 -0.01 3.76
CA ALA A 113 2.74 -0.56 3.25
C ALA A 113 3.46 -1.38 4.32
N GLY A 114 3.55 -0.88 5.55
CA GLY A 114 4.07 -1.64 6.70
C GLY A 114 3.25 -2.90 7.00
N ALA A 115 1.92 -2.78 6.99
CA ALA A 115 1.00 -3.89 7.24
C ALA A 115 1.05 -5.00 6.17
N THR A 116 1.67 -4.77 5.02
CA THR A 116 1.91 -5.80 4.01
C THR A 116 2.80 -6.93 4.57
N VAL A 117 3.65 -6.64 5.55
CA VAL A 117 4.42 -7.67 6.28
C VAL A 117 3.49 -8.66 6.98
N HIS A 118 2.32 -8.22 7.44
CA HIS A 118 1.35 -9.11 8.08
C HIS A 118 0.64 -10.02 7.08
N VAL A 119 0.14 -9.45 5.99
CA VAL A 119 -0.63 -10.16 4.96
C VAL A 119 -0.67 -9.35 3.66
N GLU A 120 -0.65 -10.06 2.54
CA GLU A 120 -0.55 -9.54 1.17
C GLU A 120 -1.70 -8.59 0.81
N THR A 121 -2.89 -8.76 1.40
CA THR A 121 -4.06 -7.93 1.12
C THR A 121 -3.88 -6.46 1.52
N HIS A 122 -2.96 -6.16 2.44
CA HIS A 122 -2.61 -4.78 2.80
C HIS A 122 -1.81 -4.06 1.72
N ALA A 123 -1.17 -4.78 0.79
CA ALA A 123 -0.36 -4.21 -0.29
C ALA A 123 -1.16 -3.21 -1.13
N LEU A 124 -2.46 -3.46 -1.35
CA LEU A 124 -3.34 -2.56 -2.09
C LEU A 124 -3.70 -1.28 -1.32
N GLY A 125 -3.55 -1.25 0.00
CA GLY A 125 -3.80 -0.04 0.78
C GLY A 125 -2.84 1.09 0.42
N LEU A 126 -1.57 0.76 0.14
CA LEU A 126 -0.58 1.75 -0.31
C LEU A 126 -1.04 2.54 -1.55
N PRO A 127 -1.34 1.91 -2.70
CA PRO A 127 -1.84 2.63 -3.86
C PRO A 127 -3.21 3.26 -3.59
N PHE A 128 -4.11 2.64 -2.83
CA PHE A 128 -5.43 3.24 -2.59
C PHE A 128 -5.35 4.60 -1.90
N TYR A 129 -4.51 4.70 -0.87
CA TYR A 129 -4.39 5.92 -0.08
C TYR A 129 -3.40 6.92 -0.69
N GLU A 130 -2.25 6.50 -1.22
CA GLU A 130 -1.33 7.46 -1.85
C GLU A 130 -1.94 8.08 -3.11
N LEU A 131 -2.66 7.30 -3.94
CA LEU A 131 -3.36 7.87 -5.08
C LEU A 131 -4.51 8.78 -4.64
N THR A 132 -5.20 8.49 -3.54
CA THR A 132 -6.17 9.41 -2.95
C THR A 132 -5.51 10.74 -2.55
N ALA A 133 -4.34 10.69 -1.91
CA ALA A 133 -3.56 11.89 -1.58
C ALA A 133 -3.19 12.70 -2.84
N ILE A 134 -2.79 12.03 -3.92
CA ILE A 134 -2.51 12.68 -5.21
C ILE A 134 -3.77 13.38 -5.77
N VAL A 135 -4.93 12.74 -5.72
CA VAL A 135 -6.18 13.38 -6.17
C VAL A 135 -6.50 14.63 -5.33
N LEU A 136 -6.32 14.55 -4.00
CA LEU A 136 -6.55 15.69 -3.09
C LEU A 136 -5.58 16.84 -3.37
N LYS A 137 -4.31 16.54 -3.66
CA LYS A 137 -3.27 17.52 -3.97
C LYS A 137 -3.51 18.27 -5.28
N TYR A 138 -3.86 17.55 -6.35
CA TYR A 138 -3.98 18.11 -7.70
C TYR A 138 -5.41 18.59 -8.04
N GLY A 139 -6.42 18.13 -7.29
CA GLY A 139 -7.81 18.45 -7.56
C GLY A 139 -8.38 17.70 -8.76
N LYS A 140 -9.71 17.81 -8.93
CA LYS A 140 -10.49 17.05 -9.92
C LYS A 140 -9.95 17.15 -11.35
N ASP A 141 -9.50 18.33 -11.77
CA ASP A 141 -9.17 18.57 -13.17
C ASP A 141 -7.73 18.18 -13.55
N ASN A 142 -6.84 18.05 -12.56
CA ASN A 142 -5.40 17.84 -12.80
C ASN A 142 -4.86 16.50 -12.27
N PHE A 143 -5.64 15.72 -11.51
CA PHE A 143 -5.19 14.43 -11.00
C PHE A 143 -4.94 13.33 -12.05
N PRO A 144 -5.59 13.27 -13.24
CA PRO A 144 -5.48 12.10 -14.11
C PRO A 144 -4.04 11.75 -14.52
N LYS A 145 -3.23 12.75 -14.86
CA LYS A 145 -1.83 12.55 -15.25
C LYS A 145 -0.97 12.01 -14.10
N PRO A 146 -0.85 12.68 -12.92
CA PRO A 146 -0.01 12.20 -11.83
C PRO A 146 -0.50 10.85 -11.24
N VAL A 147 -1.80 10.55 -11.28
CA VAL A 147 -2.31 9.22 -10.89
C VAL A 147 -1.83 8.14 -11.85
N SER A 148 -1.95 8.34 -13.16
CA SER A 148 -1.45 7.39 -14.17
C SER A 148 0.06 7.16 -14.05
N GLU A 149 0.85 8.24 -13.88
CA GLU A 149 2.30 8.17 -13.68
C GLU A 149 2.65 7.36 -12.42
N LYS A 150 1.91 7.57 -11.32
CA LYS A 150 2.15 6.83 -10.08
C LYS A 150 1.75 5.35 -10.18
N ILE A 151 0.67 5.02 -10.89
CA ILE A 151 0.29 3.61 -11.17
C ILE A 151 1.39 2.91 -11.99
N ASN A 152 1.92 3.57 -13.01
CA ASN A 152 3.04 3.04 -13.81
C ASN A 152 4.31 2.85 -12.96
N TYR A 153 4.60 3.81 -12.07
CA TYR A 153 5.69 3.67 -11.10
C TYR A 153 5.52 2.42 -10.23
N TYR A 154 4.32 2.20 -9.67
CA TYR A 154 4.04 1.01 -8.86
C TYR A 154 4.25 -0.28 -9.64
N HIS A 155 3.76 -0.33 -10.88
CA HIS A 155 3.90 -1.51 -11.74
C HIS A 155 5.38 -1.81 -12.03
N ASN A 156 6.16 -0.79 -12.42
CA ASN A 156 7.59 -0.94 -12.72
C ASN A 156 8.40 -1.35 -11.49
N ARG A 157 8.10 -0.79 -10.31
CA ARG A 157 8.75 -1.23 -9.07
C ARG A 157 8.37 -2.67 -8.71
N LEU A 158 7.13 -3.09 -8.97
CA LEU A 158 6.71 -4.46 -8.66
C LEU A 158 7.42 -5.48 -9.55
N LEU A 159 7.55 -5.19 -10.85
CA LEU A 159 8.35 -6.01 -11.76
C LEU A 159 9.82 -6.09 -11.34
N TYR A 160 10.40 -4.95 -10.94
CA TYR A 160 11.76 -4.93 -10.39
C TYR A 160 11.87 -5.87 -9.17
N TRP A 161 10.97 -5.77 -8.20
CA TRP A 161 11.05 -6.62 -7.01
C TRP A 161 10.73 -8.08 -7.30
N GLN A 162 9.84 -8.38 -8.25
CA GLN A 162 9.59 -9.74 -8.72
C GLN A 162 10.87 -10.40 -9.20
N GLU A 163 11.72 -9.68 -9.93
CA GLU A 163 12.97 -10.20 -10.48
C GLU A 163 14.14 -10.21 -9.49
N ASN A 164 14.13 -9.35 -8.46
CA ASN A 164 15.31 -9.08 -7.64
C ASN A 164 15.18 -9.52 -6.18
N THR A 165 13.99 -9.74 -5.64
CA THR A 165 13.80 -10.06 -4.20
C THR A 165 14.65 -11.25 -3.75
N ASP A 166 14.61 -12.35 -4.51
CA ASP A 166 15.30 -13.60 -4.16
C ASP A 166 16.81 -13.56 -4.49
N LYS A 167 17.29 -12.53 -5.22
CA LYS A 167 18.71 -12.38 -5.60
C LYS A 167 19.55 -11.68 -4.54
N LEU A 168 18.92 -10.94 -3.63
CA LEU A 168 19.61 -10.09 -2.67
C LEU A 168 20.15 -10.83 -1.44
N GLY A 169 19.81 -12.11 -1.25
CA GLY A 169 20.28 -12.91 -0.11
C GLY A 169 19.91 -12.33 1.25
N LEU A 170 18.77 -11.65 1.35
CA LEU A 170 18.32 -10.99 2.57
C LEU A 170 17.76 -12.00 3.58
N ASP A 171 17.95 -11.71 4.86
CA ASP A 171 17.26 -12.43 5.94
C ASP A 171 15.75 -12.15 5.89
N TRP A 172 14.97 -13.15 6.29
CA TRP A 172 13.51 -13.08 6.35
C TRP A 172 13.00 -13.74 7.62
N ALA A 173 11.92 -13.22 8.18
CA ALA A 173 11.14 -13.95 9.17
C ALA A 173 10.58 -15.23 8.53
N ASP A 174 10.60 -16.35 9.27
CA ASP A 174 10.25 -17.68 8.75
C ASP A 174 8.92 -17.74 8.00
N PHE A 175 7.91 -17.00 8.46
CA PHE A 175 6.58 -16.99 7.84
C PHE A 175 6.57 -16.35 6.44
N LEU A 176 7.55 -15.51 6.09
CA LEU A 176 7.71 -14.90 4.76
C LEU A 176 8.45 -15.83 3.77
N LEU A 177 8.98 -16.95 4.26
CA LEU A 177 9.63 -17.99 3.46
C LEU A 177 8.66 -19.10 3.02
N ASP A 178 7.43 -19.13 3.57
CA ASP A 178 6.41 -20.10 3.21
C ASP A 178 5.72 -19.76 1.87
N ASP A 179 6.38 -20.13 0.77
CA ASP A 179 5.86 -19.98 -0.59
C ASP A 179 4.77 -21.00 -0.96
N THR A 180 4.42 -21.93 -0.06
CA THR A 180 3.38 -22.94 -0.33
C THR A 180 1.97 -22.37 -0.21
N ARG A 181 1.83 -21.24 0.50
CA ARG A 181 0.54 -20.58 0.70
C ARG A 181 0.17 -19.77 -0.53
N PRO A 182 -1.07 -19.89 -1.03
CA PRO A 182 -1.54 -19.00 -2.08
C PRO A 182 -1.63 -17.56 -1.55
N ASN A 183 -1.26 -16.62 -2.42
CA ASN A 183 -1.38 -15.20 -2.18
C ASN A 183 -2.78 -14.83 -1.66
N LYS A 184 -2.85 -14.16 -0.50
CA LYS A 184 -4.14 -13.88 0.16
C LYS A 184 -5.02 -12.88 -0.61
N GLU A 185 -4.44 -11.98 -1.39
CA GLU A 185 -5.22 -11.09 -2.26
C GLU A 185 -5.85 -11.86 -3.41
N ARG A 186 -5.15 -12.85 -3.98
CA ARG A 186 -5.72 -13.75 -5.00
C ARG A 186 -6.92 -14.51 -4.44
N LEU A 187 -6.76 -15.14 -3.28
CA LEU A 187 -7.86 -15.86 -2.63
C LEU A 187 -9.07 -14.97 -2.33
N LEU A 188 -8.82 -13.73 -1.90
CA LEU A 188 -9.89 -12.75 -1.67
C LEU A 188 -10.63 -12.42 -2.97
N SER A 189 -9.89 -12.18 -4.06
CA SER A 189 -10.49 -11.90 -5.37
C SER A 189 -11.31 -13.07 -5.91
N ASP A 190 -10.83 -14.30 -5.79
CA ASP A 190 -11.56 -15.50 -6.23
C ASP A 190 -12.87 -15.67 -5.43
N LYS A 191 -12.81 -15.48 -4.11
CA LYS A 191 -14.00 -15.49 -3.24
C LYS A 191 -15.01 -14.40 -3.61
N ARG A 192 -14.54 -13.21 -4.01
CA ARG A 192 -15.43 -12.11 -4.44
C ARG A 192 -16.11 -12.42 -5.78
N LYS A 193 -15.40 -13.05 -6.74
CA LYS A 193 -15.96 -13.45 -8.03
C LYS A 193 -17.05 -14.51 -7.88
N LEU A 194 -16.81 -15.53 -7.05
CA LEU A 194 -17.81 -16.57 -6.78
C LEU A 194 -19.12 -15.98 -6.24
N LYS A 195 -19.03 -15.08 -5.25
CA LYS A 195 -20.21 -14.40 -4.69
C LYS A 195 -20.99 -13.54 -5.69
N GLN A 196 -20.32 -13.01 -6.72
CA GLN A 196 -20.99 -12.23 -7.77
C GLN A 196 -21.70 -13.10 -8.80
N GLN A 197 -21.29 -14.36 -8.94
CA GLN A 197 -21.94 -15.33 -9.82
C GLN A 197 -23.16 -15.99 -9.17
N GLU A 198 -23.26 -15.90 -7.84
CA GLU A 198 -24.40 -16.40 -7.04
C GLU A 198 -25.55 -15.38 -6.89
N LEU A 199 -25.36 -14.14 -7.35
CA LEU A 199 -26.33 -13.03 -7.30
C LEU A 199 -26.96 -12.79 -8.68
#